data_AF-A0AA36IMR5-F1
#
_entry.id   AF-A0AA36IMR5-F1
#
_cell.length_a   1.000
_cell.length_b   1.000
_cell.length_c   1.000
_cell.angle_alpha   90.00
_cell.angle_beta   90.00
_cell.angle_gamma   90.00
#
_symmetry.space_group_name_H-M   'P 1'
#
loop_
_entity.id
_entity.type
_entity.pdbx_description
1 polymer ?
#
loop_
_entity_poly.entity_id
_entity_poly.type
_entity_poly.pdbx_seq_one_letter_code
_entity_poly.pdbx_strand_id
1 'polypeptide(L)'
;MMVPEERRNADAERGEMPVVQGIPIGAPQGGMAMVAFTTLSPEEQVVLNYRLAVMCFAFLDFLTTLLNVLTAVMGTGYYWWELLLLIFLLGPLSGLLGAKHLHQSLTAVYVGFCVLKTIAQIVFAVYFFWLWHILFAFLQIWITKIVFTFCRCLSRIPLERRAQLLDLKEVELRMVYW
;
A
#
# COMPACT_ATOMS: atom_id res chain seq x y z
N MET A 1 42.22 -30.06 -47.95
CA MET A 1 40.87 -30.62 -47.67
C MET A 1 40.64 -30.40 -46.17
N MET A 2 40.10 -29.24 -45.81
CA MET A 2 40.03 -28.72 -44.44
C MET A 2 38.63 -28.94 -43.87
N VAL A 3 38.58 -29.53 -42.68
CA VAL A 3 37.38 -29.75 -41.87
C VAL A 3 37.03 -28.43 -41.15
N PRO A 4 35.78 -27.95 -41.13
CA PRO A 4 35.44 -26.67 -40.49
C PRO A 4 35.24 -26.87 -38.98
N GLU A 5 36.13 -26.28 -38.18
CA GLU A 5 36.07 -26.17 -36.70
C GLU A 5 35.08 -25.10 -36.19
N GLU A 6 34.22 -24.56 -37.05
CA GLU A 6 33.42 -23.35 -36.77
C GLU A 6 32.00 -23.64 -36.26
N ARG A 7 31.78 -24.83 -35.67
CA ARG A 7 30.48 -25.21 -35.05
C ARG A 7 30.56 -25.54 -33.56
N ARG A 8 31.69 -25.31 -32.89
CA ARG A 8 31.85 -25.68 -31.47
C ARG A 8 31.56 -24.53 -30.49
N ASN A 9 31.45 -23.30 -30.96
CA ASN A 9 31.41 -22.12 -30.08
C ASN A 9 30.04 -21.42 -29.97
N ALA A 10 28.97 -22.00 -30.53
CA ALA A 10 27.63 -21.39 -30.44
C ALA A 10 26.78 -21.90 -29.27
N ASP A 11 27.20 -22.98 -28.60
CA ASP A 11 26.41 -23.61 -27.51
C ASP A 11 26.86 -23.17 -26.10
N ALA A 12 27.82 -22.24 -25.98
CA ALA A 12 28.42 -21.85 -24.70
C ALA A 12 27.78 -20.62 -24.02
N GLU A 13 26.79 -19.95 -24.64
CA GLU A 13 26.18 -18.72 -24.10
C GLU A 13 24.74 -18.89 -23.56
N ARG A 14 24.29 -20.12 -23.30
CA ARG A 14 23.09 -20.33 -22.48
C ARG A 14 23.52 -20.65 -21.06
N GLY A 15 23.89 -19.60 -20.32
CA GLY A 15 24.17 -19.64 -18.89
C GLY A 15 22.93 -19.97 -18.05
N GLU A 16 22.41 -21.19 -18.19
CA GLU A 16 21.62 -21.84 -17.16
C GLU A 16 22.62 -22.51 -16.21
N MET A 17 23.04 -21.77 -15.18
CA MET A 17 23.74 -22.40 -14.07
C MET A 17 22.75 -23.39 -13.43
N PRO A 18 23.06 -24.69 -13.35
CA PRO A 18 22.29 -25.57 -12.49
C PRO A 18 22.46 -25.03 -11.08
N VAL A 19 21.36 -24.56 -10.49
CA VAL A 19 21.33 -24.28 -9.06
C VAL A 19 21.55 -25.62 -8.39
N VAL A 20 22.81 -25.91 -8.05
CA VAL A 20 23.17 -27.05 -7.20
C VAL A 20 22.56 -26.76 -5.85
N GLN A 21 21.37 -27.30 -5.63
CA GLN A 21 20.70 -27.29 -4.35
C GLN A 21 21.54 -28.16 -3.41
N GLY A 22 22.44 -27.52 -2.67
CA GLY A 22 23.28 -28.19 -1.69
C GLY A 22 22.41 -28.95 -0.69
N ILE A 23 22.52 -30.27 -0.67
CA ILE A 23 21.93 -31.10 0.37
C ILE A 23 22.78 -30.88 1.63
N PRO A 24 22.23 -30.36 2.74
CA PRO A 24 23.01 -30.20 3.96
C PRO A 24 23.35 -31.57 4.54
N ILE A 25 24.64 -31.91 4.49
CA ILE A 25 25.20 -33.05 5.23
C ILE A 25 25.29 -32.61 6.70
N GLY A 26 24.23 -32.90 7.45
CA GLY A 26 24.20 -32.68 8.90
C GLY A 26 22.88 -32.11 9.41
N ALA A 27 21.81 -32.90 9.40
CA ALA A 27 20.63 -32.61 10.20
C ALA A 27 20.59 -33.60 11.39
N PRO A 28 20.66 -33.12 12.65
CA PRO A 28 20.12 -33.92 13.75
C PRO A 28 18.62 -34.08 13.50
N GLN A 29 18.14 -35.33 13.61
CA GLN A 29 16.72 -35.66 13.57
C GLN A 29 15.99 -34.87 14.65
N GLY A 30 15.34 -33.79 14.25
CA GLY A 30 14.60 -32.93 15.15
C GLY A 30 13.74 -31.97 14.37
N GLY A 31 12.52 -32.42 14.04
CA GLY A 31 11.42 -31.59 13.55
C GLY A 31 11.74 -30.74 12.34
N MET A 32 11.45 -31.26 11.15
CA MET A 32 11.30 -30.42 9.96
C MET A 32 10.18 -29.41 10.20
N ALA A 33 10.52 -28.24 10.73
CA ALA A 33 9.69 -27.06 10.58
C ALA A 33 9.76 -26.72 9.09
N MET A 34 8.77 -27.21 8.32
CA MET A 34 8.49 -26.70 6.98
C MET A 34 8.27 -25.20 7.12
N VAL A 35 9.31 -24.41 6.82
CA VAL A 35 9.13 -22.99 6.55
C VAL A 35 8.38 -22.95 5.23
N ALA A 36 7.05 -22.83 5.31
CA ALA A 36 6.19 -22.71 4.15
C ALA A 36 6.56 -21.41 3.43
N PHE A 37 7.41 -21.51 2.41
CA PHE A 37 7.63 -20.45 1.42
C PHE A 37 6.34 -20.30 0.61
N THR A 38 5.38 -19.59 1.18
CA THR A 38 4.23 -19.14 0.42
C THR A 38 4.77 -18.09 -0.54
N THR A 39 4.86 -18.43 -1.82
CA THR A 39 5.31 -17.49 -2.86
C THR A 39 4.27 -16.39 -3.00
N LEU A 40 4.53 -15.23 -2.39
CA LEU A 40 3.65 -14.08 -2.52
C LEU A 40 3.66 -13.58 -3.97
N SER A 41 2.48 -13.34 -4.51
CA SER A 41 2.32 -12.62 -5.77
C SER A 41 2.86 -11.19 -5.63
N PRO A 42 3.44 -10.60 -6.68
CA PRO A 42 3.92 -9.21 -6.65
C PRO A 42 2.84 -8.22 -6.21
N GLU A 43 1.56 -8.49 -6.51
CA GLU A 43 0.45 -7.64 -6.08
C GLU A 43 0.21 -7.69 -4.56
N GLU A 44 0.43 -8.84 -3.94
CA GLU A 44 0.29 -9.03 -2.48
C GLU A 44 1.39 -8.31 -1.74
N GLN A 45 2.62 -8.38 -2.25
CA GLN A 45 3.77 -7.68 -1.68
C GLN A 45 3.56 -6.15 -1.72
N VAL A 46 3.01 -5.63 -2.82
CA VAL A 46 2.60 -4.23 -2.94
C VAL A 46 1.54 -3.89 -1.87
N VAL A 47 0.47 -4.68 -1.74
CA VAL A 47 -0.58 -4.43 -0.74
C VAL A 47 0.00 -4.42 0.68
N LEU A 48 0.89 -5.35 1.03
CA LEU A 48 1.54 -5.40 2.33
C LEU A 48 2.42 -4.18 2.60
N ASN A 49 3.27 -3.80 1.64
CA ASN A 49 4.15 -2.64 1.77
C ASN A 49 3.36 -1.34 1.88
N TYR A 50 2.31 -1.18 1.07
CA TYR A 50 1.49 0.03 1.08
C TYR A 50 0.47 0.07 2.23
N ARG A 51 0.16 -1.05 2.90
CA ARG A 51 -0.80 -1.06 4.03
C ARG A 51 -0.39 -0.11 5.14
N LEU A 52 0.87 -0.17 5.58
CA LEU A 52 1.38 0.70 6.65
C LEU A 52 1.39 2.16 6.19
N ALA A 53 1.85 2.41 4.96
CA ALA A 53 1.86 3.76 4.39
C ALA A 53 0.45 4.37 4.36
N VAL A 54 -0.54 3.61 3.86
CA VAL A 54 -1.96 4.02 3.82
C VAL A 54 -2.51 4.26 5.21
N MET A 55 -2.18 3.43 6.21
CA MET A 55 -2.56 3.68 7.60
C MET A 55 -1.98 4.99 8.14
N CYS A 56 -0.69 5.24 7.92
CA CYS A 56 -0.02 6.47 8.34
C CYS A 56 -0.65 7.70 7.66
N PHE A 57 -0.91 7.62 6.35
CA PHE A 57 -1.55 8.73 5.63
C PHE A 57 -2.99 8.96 6.08
N ALA A 58 -3.77 7.90 6.29
CA ALA A 58 -5.12 8.03 6.83
C ALA A 58 -5.11 8.64 8.24
N PHE A 59 -4.12 8.31 9.08
CA PHE A 59 -3.96 8.91 10.40
C PHE A 59 -3.55 10.39 10.34
N LEU A 60 -2.63 10.76 9.46
CA LEU A 60 -2.27 12.17 9.24
C LEU A 60 -3.44 12.97 8.66
N ASP A 61 -4.20 12.39 7.73
CA ASP A 61 -5.40 12.98 7.16
C ASP A 61 -6.49 13.16 8.23
N PHE A 62 -6.64 12.19 9.14
CA PHE A 62 -7.50 12.31 10.31
C PHE A 62 -7.07 13.47 11.21
N LEU A 63 -5.80 13.52 11.61
CA LEU A 63 -5.26 14.56 12.49
C LEU A 63 -5.43 15.95 11.89
N THR A 64 -5.09 16.12 10.62
CA THR A 64 -5.22 17.41 9.92
C THR A 64 -6.68 17.83 9.79
N THR A 65 -7.59 16.90 9.49
CA THR A 65 -9.04 17.20 9.45
C THR A 65 -9.55 17.55 10.84
N LEU A 66 -9.12 16.84 11.88
CA LEU A 66 -9.51 17.10 13.26
C LEU A 66 -9.04 18.49 13.71
N LEU A 67 -7.78 18.85 13.43
CA LEU A 67 -7.27 20.20 13.71
C LEU A 67 -8.08 21.28 12.99
N ASN A 68 -8.46 21.04 11.72
CA ASN A 68 -9.32 21.97 10.98
C ASN A 68 -10.74 22.10 11.55
N VAL A 69 -11.31 21.01 12.09
CA VAL A 69 -12.59 21.05 12.80
C VAL A 69 -12.44 21.88 14.08
N LEU A 70 -11.39 21.64 14.87
CA LEU A 70 -11.14 22.38 16.11
C LEU A 70 -10.94 23.89 15.85
N THR A 71 -10.18 24.25 14.81
CA THR A 71 -10.01 25.66 14.44
C THR A 71 -11.29 26.29 13.94
N ALA A 72 -12.14 25.56 13.21
CA ALA A 72 -13.45 26.05 12.79
C ALA A 72 -14.37 26.34 14.00
N VAL A 73 -14.47 25.37 14.93
CA VAL A 73 -15.28 25.48 16.16
C VAL A 73 -14.81 26.61 17.07
N MET A 74 -13.50 26.83 17.17
CA MET A 74 -12.95 27.94 17.97
C MET A 74 -13.01 29.29 17.25
N GLY A 75 -13.02 29.30 15.92
CA GLY A 75 -12.74 30.48 15.11
C GLY A 75 -13.97 31.22 14.57
N THR A 76 -15.08 30.55 14.27
CA THR A 76 -16.20 31.21 13.55
C THR A 76 -17.53 30.46 13.65
N GLY A 77 -18.64 31.19 13.81
CA GLY A 77 -20.02 30.65 13.85
C GLY A 77 -20.62 30.21 12.49
N TYR A 78 -19.81 29.71 11.55
CA TYR A 78 -20.30 29.20 10.26
C TYR A 78 -20.60 27.70 10.35
N TYR A 79 -21.78 27.36 10.87
CA TYR A 79 -22.24 25.99 11.12
C TYR A 79 -22.16 25.05 9.92
N TRP A 80 -22.34 25.55 8.69
CA TRP A 80 -22.29 24.74 7.48
C TRP A 80 -20.88 24.20 7.15
N TRP A 81 -19.84 24.99 7.44
CA TRP A 81 -18.46 24.59 7.17
C TRP A 81 -17.99 23.52 8.17
N GLU A 82 -18.41 23.65 9.43
CA GLU A 82 -18.17 22.66 10.47
C GLU A 82 -18.82 21.31 10.14
N LEU A 83 -20.07 21.33 9.69
CA LEU A 83 -20.79 20.12 9.26
C LEU A 83 -20.09 19.41 8.10
N LEU A 84 -19.61 20.17 7.11
CA LEU A 84 -18.84 19.59 6.00
C LEU A 84 -17.55 18.95 6.50
N LEU A 85 -16.78 19.63 7.35
CA LEU A 85 -15.54 19.08 7.91
C LEU A 85 -15.76 17.83 8.76
N LEU A 86 -16.87 17.76 9.51
CA LEU A 86 -17.27 16.57 10.26
C LEU A 86 -17.56 15.38 9.33
N ILE A 87 -18.24 15.61 8.21
CA ILE A 87 -18.47 14.58 7.20
C ILE A 87 -17.13 14.11 6.61
N PHE A 88 -16.20 15.03 6.36
CA PHE A 88 -14.86 14.68 5.89
C PHE A 88 -14.05 13.85 6.88
N LEU A 89 -14.35 13.89 8.18
CA LEU A 89 -13.71 13.06 9.20
C LEU A 89 -14.05 11.56 9.06
N LEU A 90 -15.20 11.23 8.46
CA LEU A 90 -15.61 9.84 8.18
C LEU A 90 -14.72 9.18 7.14
N GLY A 91 -14.16 9.97 6.21
CA GLY A 91 -13.21 9.51 5.19
C GLY A 91 -12.01 8.77 5.80
N PRO A 92 -11.13 9.45 6.56
CA PRO A 92 -9.94 8.82 7.12
C PRO A 92 -10.24 7.71 8.13
N LEU A 93 -11.37 7.78 8.85
CA LEU A 93 -11.86 6.67 9.69
C LEU A 93 -12.12 5.40 8.86
N SER A 94 -12.80 5.54 7.72
CA SER A 94 -13.03 4.43 6.80
C SER A 94 -11.73 3.89 6.19
N GLY A 95 -10.73 4.75 5.97
CA GLY A 95 -9.39 4.36 5.50
C GLY A 95 -8.60 3.55 6.52
N LEU A 96 -8.61 3.97 7.79
CA LEU A 96 -7.98 3.26 8.91
C LEU A 96 -8.59 1.86 9.09
N LEU A 97 -9.92 1.78 9.12
CA LEU A 97 -10.63 0.50 9.24
C LEU A 97 -10.43 -0.40 8.01
N GLY A 98 -10.50 0.19 6.81
CA GLY A 98 -10.30 -0.52 5.54
C GLY A 98 -8.90 -1.10 5.41
N ALA A 99 -7.85 -0.35 5.77
CA ALA A 99 -6.48 -0.83 5.76
C ALA A 99 -6.21 -1.86 6.87
N LYS A 100 -6.89 -1.74 8.03
CA LYS A 100 -6.76 -2.71 9.13
C LYS A 100 -7.34 -4.06 8.76
N HIS A 101 -8.53 -4.09 8.18
CA HIS A 101 -9.27 -5.32 7.86
C HIS A 101 -9.14 -5.78 6.40
N LEU A 102 -8.31 -5.12 5.57
CA LEU A 102 -8.20 -5.36 4.12
C LEU A 102 -9.57 -5.35 3.39
N HIS A 103 -10.52 -4.57 3.90
CA HIS A 103 -11.87 -4.54 3.35
C HIS A 103 -11.97 -3.55 2.19
N GLN A 104 -12.07 -4.08 0.96
CA GLN A 104 -12.06 -3.28 -0.26
C GLN A 104 -13.15 -2.20 -0.29
N SER A 105 -14.36 -2.49 0.17
CA SER A 105 -15.45 -1.51 0.14
C SER A 105 -15.16 -0.28 1.00
N LEU A 106 -14.55 -0.48 2.18
CA LEU A 106 -14.17 0.63 3.07
C LEU A 106 -13.01 1.44 2.48
N THR A 107 -12.01 0.76 1.91
CA THR A 107 -10.90 1.41 1.22
C THR A 107 -11.36 2.20 -0.01
N ALA A 108 -12.34 1.68 -0.77
CA ALA A 108 -12.90 2.38 -1.92
C ALA A 108 -13.68 3.63 -1.52
N VAL A 109 -14.46 3.55 -0.43
CA VAL A 109 -15.13 4.73 0.16
C VAL A 109 -14.10 5.77 0.57
N TYR A 110 -13.00 5.36 1.23
CA TYR A 110 -11.91 6.25 1.59
C TYR A 110 -11.29 6.94 0.37
N VAL A 111 -11.03 6.22 -0.73
CA VAL A 111 -10.57 6.81 -2.00
C VAL A 111 -11.53 7.88 -2.49
N GLY A 112 -12.84 7.61 -2.45
CA GLY A 112 -13.87 8.58 -2.82
C GLY A 112 -13.78 9.87 -2.00
N PHE A 113 -13.65 9.75 -0.67
CA PHE A 113 -13.46 10.91 0.21
C PHE A 113 -12.14 11.64 -0.05
N CYS A 114 -11.04 10.93 -0.30
CA CYS A 114 -9.75 11.53 -0.67
C CYS A 114 -9.87 12.36 -1.95
N VAL A 115 -10.55 11.84 -2.99
CA VAL A 115 -10.79 12.57 -4.24
C VAL A 115 -11.64 13.81 -4.00
N LEU A 116 -12.76 13.68 -3.28
CA LEU A 116 -13.63 14.81 -2.98
C LEU A 116 -12.89 15.90 -2.18
N LYS A 117 -12.08 15.50 -1.20
CA LYS A 117 -11.25 16.41 -0.40
C LYS A 117 -10.18 17.09 -1.26
N THR A 118 -9.59 16.37 -2.21
CA THR A 118 -8.62 16.91 -3.18
C THR A 118 -9.27 17.97 -4.06
N ILE A 119 -10.48 17.69 -4.59
CA ILE A 119 -11.24 18.66 -5.39
C ILE A 119 -11.52 19.92 -4.57
N ALA A 120 -12.00 19.77 -3.33
CA ALA A 120 -12.23 20.90 -2.45
C ALA A 120 -10.94 21.73 -2.24
N GLN A 121 -9.81 21.09 -1.92
CA GLN A 121 -8.53 21.78 -1.75
C GLN A 121 -8.06 22.51 -3.01
N ILE A 122 -8.23 21.91 -4.20
CA ILE A 122 -7.90 22.57 -5.47
C ILE A 122 -8.77 23.82 -5.67
N VAL A 123 -10.07 23.72 -5.41
CA VAL A 123 -10.99 24.86 -5.50
C VAL A 123 -10.54 25.97 -4.56
N PHE A 124 -10.22 25.67 -3.30
CA PHE A 124 -9.68 26.64 -2.36
C PHE A 124 -8.35 27.24 -2.81
N ALA A 125 -7.44 26.43 -3.35
CA ALA A 125 -6.15 26.89 -3.85
C ALA A 125 -6.32 27.87 -5.02
N VAL A 126 -7.28 27.63 -5.92
CA VAL A 126 -7.60 28.53 -7.04
C VAL A 126 -8.22 29.84 -6.54
N TYR A 127 -9.10 29.81 -5.55
CA TYR A 127 -9.74 31.02 -5.04
C TYR A 127 -8.80 31.90 -4.21
N PHE A 128 -8.00 31.31 -3.32
CA PHE A 128 -7.13 32.07 -2.41
C PHE A 128 -5.71 32.29 -2.96
N PHE A 129 -5.34 31.60 -4.04
CA PHE A 129 -4.03 31.70 -4.72
C PHE A 129 -2.82 31.61 -3.78
N TRP A 130 -2.96 30.91 -2.66
CA TRP A 130 -1.93 30.84 -1.64
C TRP A 130 -1.02 29.63 -1.87
N LEU A 131 0.29 29.89 -1.91
CA LEU A 131 1.33 28.88 -2.20
C LEU A 131 1.25 27.66 -1.27
N TRP A 132 0.85 27.88 -0.01
CA TRP A 132 0.63 26.82 0.96
C TRP A 132 -0.47 25.84 0.53
N HIS A 133 -1.63 26.33 0.08
CA HIS A 133 -2.72 25.47 -0.38
C HIS A 133 -2.34 24.66 -1.62
N ILE A 134 -1.53 25.22 -2.51
CA ILE A 134 -1.01 24.52 -3.68
C ILE A 134 -0.14 23.34 -3.24
N LEU A 135 0.79 23.54 -2.30
CA LEU A 135 1.64 22.47 -1.77
C LEU A 135 0.82 21.34 -1.14
N PHE A 136 -0.21 21.68 -0.35
CA PHE A 136 -1.12 20.70 0.24
C PHE A 136 -1.91 19.93 -0.81
N ALA A 137 -2.39 20.59 -1.87
CA ALA A 137 -3.09 19.93 -2.96
C ALA A 137 -2.17 18.93 -3.70
N PHE A 138 -0.91 19.28 -3.96
CA PHE A 138 0.06 18.35 -4.55
C PHE A 138 0.32 17.13 -3.66
N LEU A 139 0.51 17.34 -2.36
CA LEU A 139 0.67 16.24 -1.40
C LEU A 139 -0.57 15.34 -1.38
N GLN A 140 -1.78 15.94 -1.37
CA GLN A 140 -3.04 15.20 -1.37
C GLN A 140 -3.23 14.38 -2.66
N ILE A 141 -2.85 14.92 -3.83
CA ILE A 141 -2.86 14.18 -5.10
C ILE A 141 -1.92 12.98 -5.03
N TRP A 142 -0.71 13.16 -4.48
CA TRP A 142 0.26 12.09 -4.32
C TRP A 142 -0.24 10.99 -3.38
N ILE A 143 -0.81 11.36 -2.24
CA ILE A 143 -1.45 10.41 -1.32
C ILE A 143 -2.60 9.68 -2.01
N THR A 144 -3.48 10.40 -2.72
CA THR A 144 -4.61 9.81 -3.46
C THR A 144 -4.13 8.79 -4.49
N LYS A 145 -3.02 9.06 -5.19
CA LYS A 145 -2.39 8.11 -6.10
C LYS A 145 -1.92 6.83 -5.39
N ILE A 146 -1.31 6.96 -4.21
CA ILE A 146 -0.88 5.80 -3.40
C ILE A 146 -2.08 4.98 -2.96
N VAL A 147 -3.09 5.62 -2.38
CA VAL A 147 -4.31 4.94 -1.89
C VAL A 147 -5.06 4.28 -3.05
N PHE A 148 -5.12 4.94 -4.22
CA PHE A 148 -5.72 4.37 -5.42
C PHE A 148 -4.98 3.12 -5.90
N THR A 149 -3.64 3.15 -5.90
CA THR A 149 -2.81 2.00 -6.26
C THR A 149 -3.06 0.85 -5.29
N PHE A 150 -3.06 1.12 -3.99
CA PHE A 150 -3.39 0.15 -2.96
C PHE A 150 -4.79 -0.45 -3.15
N CYS A 151 -5.80 0.39 -3.39
CA CYS A 151 -7.18 -0.05 -3.62
C CYS A 151 -7.30 -0.93 -4.86
N ARG A 152 -6.61 -0.59 -5.95
CA ARG A 152 -6.61 -1.36 -7.19
C ARG A 152 -5.89 -2.70 -7.05
N CYS A 153 -4.79 -2.75 -6.31
CA CYS A 153 -4.12 -4.03 -6.01
C CYS A 153 -4.98 -4.87 -5.08
N LEU A 154 -5.61 -4.27 -4.07
CA LEU A 154 -6.51 -4.96 -3.16
C LEU A 154 -7.71 -5.56 -3.92
N SER A 155 -8.29 -4.83 -4.89
CA SER A 155 -9.44 -5.31 -5.68
C SER A 155 -9.14 -6.51 -6.57
N ARG A 156 -7.86 -6.79 -6.85
CA ARG A 156 -7.45 -7.98 -7.63
C ARG A 156 -7.33 -9.24 -6.79
N ILE A 157 -7.18 -9.11 -5.48
CA ILE A 157 -7.00 -10.24 -4.57
C ILE A 157 -8.38 -10.72 -4.09
N PRO A 158 -8.72 -12.02 -4.20
CA PRO A 158 -9.98 -12.57 -3.69
C PRO A 158 -10.06 -12.51 -2.16
N LEU A 159 -11.29 -12.49 -1.64
CA LEU A 159 -11.57 -12.19 -0.23
C LEU A 159 -11.00 -13.26 0.71
N GLU A 160 -11.02 -14.53 0.32
CA GLU A 160 -10.44 -15.63 1.12
C GLU A 160 -8.91 -15.47 1.28
N ARG A 161 -8.23 -15.06 0.21
CA ARG A 161 -6.76 -14.87 0.19
C ARG A 161 -6.33 -13.66 1.01
N ARG A 162 -7.18 -12.63 1.13
CA ARG A 162 -6.93 -11.47 2.00
C ARG A 162 -6.92 -11.84 3.48
N ALA A 163 -7.81 -12.73 3.90
CA ALA A 163 -7.85 -13.23 5.29
C ALA A 163 -6.58 -14.04 5.59
N GLN A 164 -6.14 -14.88 4.66
CA GLN A 164 -4.88 -15.62 4.77
C GLN A 164 -3.66 -14.70 4.84
N LEU A 165 -3.63 -13.61 4.06
CA LEU A 165 -2.55 -12.61 4.11
C LEU A 165 -2.50 -11.85 5.44
N LEU A 166 -3.65 -11.61 6.06
CA LEU A 166 -3.75 -11.02 7.39
C LEU A 166 -3.15 -11.95 8.45
N ASP A 167 -3.52 -13.23 8.40
CA ASP A 167 -3.03 -14.28 9.30
C ASP A 167 -1.51 -14.52 9.11
N LEU A 168 -1.03 -14.58 7.85
CA LEU A 168 0.39 -14.73 7.53
C LEU A 168 1.26 -13.59 8.07
N LYS A 169 0.70 -12.37 8.12
CA LYS A 169 1.39 -11.20 8.66
C LYS A 169 1.41 -11.22 10.20
N GLU A 170 0.38 -11.73 10.86
CA GLU A 170 0.45 -11.93 12.33
C GLU A 170 1.52 -12.97 12.68
N VAL A 171 1.79 -13.88 11.76
CA VAL A 171 2.84 -14.90 11.85
C VAL A 171 4.23 -14.37 11.42
N GLU A 172 4.38 -13.12 10.94
CA GLU A 172 5.57 -12.58 10.26
C GLU A 172 6.92 -13.16 10.74
N LEU A 173 7.33 -14.21 10.04
CA LEU A 173 8.57 -14.33 9.27
C LEU A 173 9.80 -13.74 9.96
N ARG A 174 10.41 -14.57 10.81
CA ARG A 174 11.84 -14.53 11.10
C ARG A 174 12.59 -14.61 9.76
N MET A 175 12.98 -13.46 9.21
CA MET A 175 13.91 -13.41 8.08
C MET A 175 15.25 -13.97 8.56
N VAL A 176 15.52 -15.23 8.21
CA VAL A 176 16.84 -15.81 8.35
C VAL A 176 17.67 -15.22 7.23
N TYR A 177 18.48 -14.20 7.56
CA TYR A 177 19.58 -13.78 6.70
C TYR A 177 20.63 -14.90 6.78
N TRP A 178 20.79 -15.65 5.70
CA TRP A 178 22.03 -16.36 5.42
C TRP A 178 22.93 -15.46 4.58
#